data_AF-A0A2A5W111-F1
#
_entry.id   AF-A0A2A5W111-F1
#
_cell.length_a   1.000
_cell.length_b   1.000
_cell.length_c   1.000
_cell.angle_alpha   90.00
_cell.angle_beta   90.00
_cell.angle_gamma   90.00
#
_symmetry.space_group_name_H-M   'P 1'
#
loop_
_entity.id
_entity.type
_entity.pdbx_description
1 polymer ?
#
loop_
_entity_poly.entity_id
_entity_poly.type
_entity_poly.pdbx_seq_one_letter_code
_entity_poly.pdbx_strand_id
1 'polypeptide(L)'
;MTLLEIVLAIAVAGFVLYAATAYVVSISNIWAEQEERHFFEDHVDGVTEFLKAAFLNAGYELSLSQDEGGQPNPPAGNNPNGKEVPVNIPNQGNRPDNGSSQSSTGSSLIAHSETPIQWKKPPGAAGYEDPMLYFTMAEIPPLLVGLDDVPATKVDLYLHFDPDEGLSLLWHSNLQEEVEDTDDLQRTPISPLVSELRYLYWDETFEKWEEEDEPLDGEGEEDFQLPRFLKLVFTYQEETKSRLLTLPVPMDSALLF
;
A
#
# COMPACT_ATOMS: atom_id res chain seq x y z
N MET A 1 9.74 -70.66 -30.92
CA MET A 1 10.28 -69.53 -30.16
C MET A 1 11.67 -69.90 -29.67
N THR A 2 12.67 -69.16 -30.12
CA THR A 2 14.08 -69.36 -29.75
C THR A 2 14.43 -68.54 -28.51
N LEU A 3 15.47 -68.94 -27.77
CA LEU A 3 15.95 -68.21 -26.59
C LEU A 3 16.33 -66.75 -26.93
N LEU A 4 16.88 -66.53 -28.13
CA LEU A 4 17.27 -65.22 -28.63
C LEU A 4 16.07 -64.28 -28.80
N GLU A 5 14.94 -64.77 -29.32
CA GLU A 5 13.71 -63.97 -29.44
C GLU A 5 13.16 -63.52 -28.09
N ILE A 6 13.23 -64.39 -27.07
CA ILE A 6 12.74 -64.06 -25.72
C ILE A 6 13.63 -62.99 -25.08
N VAL A 7 14.95 -63.12 -25.21
CA VAL A 7 15.90 -62.12 -24.69
C VAL A 7 15.74 -60.79 -25.41
N LEU A 8 15.55 -60.79 -26.73
CA LEU A 8 15.28 -59.59 -27.51
C LEU A 8 13.97 -58.91 -27.07
N ALA A 9 12.89 -59.68 -26.90
CA ALA A 9 11.60 -59.16 -26.46
C ALA A 9 11.69 -58.50 -25.08
N ILE A 10 12.41 -59.13 -24.13
CA ILE A 10 12.61 -58.57 -22.79
C ILE A 10 13.47 -57.30 -22.85
N ALA A 11 14.52 -57.27 -23.67
CA ALA A 11 15.37 -56.09 -23.83
C ALA A 11 14.59 -54.89 -24.40
N VAL A 12 13.78 -55.13 -25.43
CA VAL A 12 12.91 -54.09 -26.02
C VAL A 12 11.84 -53.64 -25.02
N ALA A 13 11.21 -54.56 -24.30
CA ALA A 13 10.22 -54.23 -23.28
C ALA A 13 10.83 -53.39 -22.13
N GLY A 14 12.04 -53.74 -21.69
CA GLY A 14 12.77 -52.98 -20.68
C GLY A 14 13.13 -51.57 -21.16
N PHE A 15 13.56 -51.43 -22.42
CA PHE A 15 13.86 -50.13 -23.00
C PHE A 15 12.62 -49.24 -23.12
N VAL A 16 11.48 -49.81 -23.56
CA VAL A 16 10.21 -49.08 -23.64
C VAL A 16 9.72 -48.66 -22.25
N LEU A 17 9.81 -49.55 -21.26
CA LEU A 17 9.41 -49.22 -19.89
C LEU A 17 10.30 -48.12 -19.30
N TYR A 18 11.62 -48.22 -19.50
CA TYR A 18 12.55 -47.17 -19.09
C TYR A 18 12.22 -45.82 -19.76
N ALA A 19 12.03 -45.81 -21.08
CA ALA A 19 11.65 -44.60 -21.81
C ALA A 19 10.33 -43.99 -21.31
N ALA A 20 9.33 -44.83 -21.02
CA ALA A 20 8.07 -44.38 -20.45
C ALA A 20 8.24 -43.78 -19.04
N THR A 21 9.03 -44.42 -18.17
CA THR A 21 9.31 -43.87 -16.83
C THR A 21 10.08 -42.54 -16.90
N ALA A 22 11.10 -42.44 -17.76
CA ALA A 22 11.84 -41.20 -17.98
C ALA A 22 10.93 -40.08 -18.51
N TYR A 23 9.99 -40.41 -19.40
CA TYR A 23 9.01 -39.46 -19.91
C TYR A 23 8.07 -38.92 -18.82
N VAL A 24 7.57 -39.79 -17.93
CA VAL A 24 6.71 -39.37 -16.81
C VAL A 24 7.47 -38.45 -15.84
N VAL A 25 8.72 -38.78 -15.51
CA VAL A 25 9.57 -37.92 -14.65
C VAL A 25 9.82 -36.57 -15.33
N SER A 26 10.12 -36.57 -16.63
CA SER A 26 10.32 -35.33 -17.39
C SER A 26 9.08 -34.44 -17.38
N ILE A 27 7.89 -34.99 -17.60
CA ILE A 27 6.65 -34.23 -17.50
C ILE A 27 6.49 -33.67 -16.09
N SER A 28 6.68 -34.49 -15.05
CA SER A 28 6.55 -34.07 -13.65
C SER A 28 7.45 -32.88 -13.31
N ASN A 29 8.70 -32.87 -13.80
CA ASN A 29 9.62 -31.77 -13.58
C ASN A 29 9.16 -30.47 -14.27
N ILE A 30 8.58 -30.57 -15.47
CA ILE A 30 8.06 -29.39 -16.19
C ILE A 30 6.93 -28.72 -15.39
N TRP A 31 6.00 -29.51 -14.84
CA TRP A 31 4.91 -28.95 -14.02
C TRP A 31 5.45 -28.30 -12.74
N ALA A 32 6.43 -28.94 -12.08
CA ALA A 32 7.05 -28.39 -10.87
C ALA A 32 7.77 -27.06 -11.13
N GLU A 33 8.60 -26.98 -12.18
CA GLU A 33 9.26 -25.73 -12.57
C GLU A 33 8.26 -24.66 -13.03
N GLN A 34 7.14 -25.06 -13.61
CA GLN A 34 6.10 -24.12 -14.00
C GLN A 34 5.42 -23.50 -12.76
N GLU A 35 5.06 -24.31 -11.77
CA GLU A 35 4.46 -23.83 -10.50
C GLU A 35 5.38 -22.83 -9.79
N GLU A 36 6.68 -23.12 -9.70
CA GLU A 36 7.66 -22.22 -9.06
C GLU A 36 7.83 -20.88 -9.81
N ARG A 37 7.88 -20.89 -11.15
CA ARG A 37 7.98 -19.64 -11.92
C ARG A 37 6.76 -18.74 -11.73
N HIS A 38 5.56 -19.33 -11.74
CA HIS A 38 4.34 -18.54 -11.57
C HIS A 38 4.24 -18.00 -10.13
N PHE A 39 4.68 -18.76 -9.12
CA PHE A 39 4.72 -18.26 -7.74
C PHE A 39 5.53 -16.96 -7.62
N PHE A 40 6.70 -16.87 -8.25
CA PHE A 40 7.50 -15.66 -8.20
C PHE A 40 6.80 -14.48 -8.91
N GLU A 41 6.25 -14.70 -10.11
CA GLU A 41 5.51 -13.63 -10.81
C GLU A 41 4.29 -13.17 -10.02
N ASP A 42 3.48 -14.12 -9.54
CA ASP A 42 2.25 -13.88 -8.79
C ASP A 42 2.53 -13.17 -7.48
N HIS A 43 3.63 -13.50 -6.80
CA HIS A 43 4.07 -12.81 -5.59
C HIS A 43 4.50 -11.37 -5.88
N VAL A 44 5.33 -11.16 -6.92
CA VAL A 44 5.78 -9.82 -7.35
C VAL A 44 4.57 -8.94 -7.68
N ASP A 45 3.61 -9.47 -8.45
CA ASP A 45 2.42 -8.74 -8.84
C ASP A 45 1.47 -8.53 -7.65
N GLY A 46 1.33 -9.51 -6.76
CA GLY A 46 0.55 -9.39 -5.53
C GLY A 46 1.06 -8.31 -4.58
N VAL A 47 2.38 -8.25 -4.33
CA VAL A 47 3.01 -7.20 -3.52
C VAL A 47 2.85 -5.83 -4.16
N THR A 48 3.05 -5.76 -5.48
CA THR A 48 2.92 -4.52 -6.24
C THR A 48 1.49 -3.98 -6.18
N GLU A 49 0.50 -4.85 -6.38
CA GLU A 49 -0.91 -4.48 -6.35
C GLU A 49 -1.36 -4.09 -4.95
N PHE A 50 -0.89 -4.83 -3.93
CA PHE A 50 -1.13 -4.48 -2.54
C PHE A 50 -0.60 -3.07 -2.20
N LEU A 51 0.64 -2.75 -2.56
CA LEU A 51 1.22 -1.43 -2.27
C LEU A 51 0.55 -0.32 -3.07
N LYS A 52 0.20 -0.58 -4.34
CA LYS A 52 -0.60 0.36 -5.14
C LYS A 52 -1.93 0.65 -4.47
N ALA A 53 -2.65 -0.38 -4.04
CA ALA A 53 -3.92 -0.23 -3.34
C ALA A 53 -3.75 0.51 -2.02
N ALA A 54 -2.69 0.20 -1.25
CA ALA A 54 -2.38 0.87 0.01
C ALA A 54 -2.10 2.37 -0.19
N PHE A 55 -1.28 2.73 -1.19
CA PHE A 55 -1.00 4.13 -1.52
C PHE A 55 -2.20 4.86 -2.12
N LEU A 56 -3.01 4.19 -2.94
CA LEU A 56 -4.24 4.79 -3.45
C LEU A 56 -5.22 5.06 -2.31
N ASN A 57 -5.35 4.12 -1.35
CA ASN A 57 -6.20 4.29 -0.18
C ASN A 57 -5.59 5.23 0.89
N ALA A 58 -4.31 5.56 0.76
CA ALA A 58 -3.68 6.54 1.63
C ALA A 58 -4.36 7.89 1.44
N GLY A 59 -4.71 8.52 2.57
CA GLY A 59 -5.33 9.84 2.58
C GLY A 59 -6.85 9.87 2.38
N TYR A 60 -7.53 8.74 2.24
CA TYR A 60 -8.97 8.72 2.52
C TYR A 60 -9.14 8.72 4.04
N GLU A 61 -9.55 9.86 4.61
CA GLU A 61 -9.90 9.96 6.02
C GLU A 61 -11.43 9.97 6.19
N LEU A 62 -11.94 9.14 7.09
CA LEU A 62 -13.33 9.25 7.52
C LEU A 62 -13.41 10.42 8.48
N SER A 63 -13.99 11.54 8.03
CA SER A 63 -14.29 12.65 8.91
C SER A 63 -15.49 12.26 9.77
N LEU A 64 -15.20 11.57 10.88
CA LEU A 64 -16.15 11.47 11.98
C LEU A 64 -16.24 12.88 12.56
N SER A 65 -17.33 13.58 12.25
CA SER A 65 -17.71 14.81 12.94
C SER A 65 -17.92 14.47 14.42
N GLN A 66 -16.81 14.43 15.16
CA GLN A 66 -16.82 14.43 16.60
C GLN A 66 -17.16 15.87 16.98
N ASP A 67 -18.40 16.05 17.43
CA ASP A 67 -18.83 17.22 18.19
C ASP A 67 -17.88 17.34 19.38
N GLU A 68 -16.74 18.01 19.18
CA GLU A 68 -15.91 18.50 20.27
C GLU A 68 -16.81 19.41 21.10
N GLY A 69 -17.06 18.98 22.34
CA GLY A 69 -17.88 19.68 23.32
C GLY A 69 -17.33 21.07 23.63
N GLY A 70 -17.62 22.00 22.73
CA GLY A 70 -17.54 23.44 22.93
C GLY A 70 -18.57 23.83 23.98
N GLN A 71 -18.05 24.04 25.18
CA GLN A 71 -18.69 24.62 26.36
C GLN A 71 -19.95 25.46 26.04
N PRO A 72 -21.15 25.07 26.54
CA PRO A 72 -22.37 25.82 26.24
C PRO A 72 -22.35 27.14 27.00
N ASN A 73 -22.20 28.25 26.27
CA ASN A 73 -22.55 29.56 26.78
C ASN A 73 -24.04 29.56 27.18
N PRO A 74 -24.42 29.99 28.39
CA PRO A 74 -25.80 29.95 28.82
C PRO A 74 -26.62 30.99 28.03
N PRO A 75 -27.78 30.62 27.44
CA PRO A 75 -28.68 31.59 26.85
C PRO A 75 -29.42 32.34 27.96
N ALA A 76 -29.25 33.66 27.96
CA ALA A 76 -30.09 34.57 28.72
C ALA A 76 -31.51 34.62 28.11
N GLY A 77 -32.50 34.33 28.95
CA GLY A 77 -33.74 35.12 28.95
C GLY A 77 -34.91 34.65 28.08
N ASN A 78 -35.78 33.87 28.72
CA ASN A 78 -37.23 34.09 28.85
C ASN A 78 -38.23 33.74 27.72
N ASN A 79 -39.03 32.71 28.09
CA ASN A 79 -40.50 32.65 28.12
C ASN A 79 -41.24 31.93 26.97
N PRO A 80 -42.47 31.41 27.23
CA PRO A 80 -42.75 29.99 27.11
C PRO A 80 -44.06 29.75 26.34
N ASN A 81 -44.03 29.09 25.19
CA ASN A 81 -45.25 28.49 24.69
C ASN A 81 -44.92 27.40 23.68
N GLY A 82 -45.48 26.22 23.90
CA GLY A 82 -45.23 25.06 23.04
C GLY A 82 -45.56 25.36 21.59
N LYS A 83 -44.65 24.96 20.70
CA LYS A 83 -44.89 24.73 19.27
C LYS A 83 -43.74 23.89 18.70
N GLU A 84 -44.11 22.66 18.36
CA GLU A 84 -43.76 21.95 17.13
C GLU A 84 -42.26 21.77 16.80
N VAL A 85 -41.83 20.52 16.96
CA VAL A 85 -40.59 19.98 16.38
C VAL A 85 -40.72 20.03 14.85
N PRO A 86 -39.89 20.76 14.09
CA PRO A 86 -39.94 20.69 12.64
C PRO A 86 -39.27 19.38 12.19
N VAL A 87 -40.10 18.37 11.88
CA VAL A 87 -39.66 17.19 11.13
C VAL A 87 -39.52 17.64 9.66
N ASN A 88 -38.28 17.83 9.21
CA ASN A 88 -37.99 18.18 7.83
C ASN A 88 -38.05 16.90 6.96
N ILE A 89 -39.18 16.69 6.27
CA ILE A 89 -39.33 15.67 5.23
C ILE A 89 -38.98 16.34 3.88
N PRO A 90 -38.08 15.75 3.06
CA PRO A 90 -37.72 16.37 1.79
C PRO A 90 -38.88 16.30 0.79
N ASN A 91 -39.34 17.47 0.34
CA ASN A 91 -40.39 17.64 -0.65
C ASN A 91 -39.78 17.67 -2.06
N GLN A 92 -40.17 16.72 -2.91
CA GLN A 92 -39.71 16.61 -4.30
C GLN A 92 -40.72 17.32 -5.22
N GLY A 93 -40.31 18.40 -5.90
CA GLY A 93 -41.17 19.10 -6.86
C GLY A 93 -40.53 20.31 -7.57
N ASN A 94 -40.24 20.14 -8.86
CA ASN A 94 -39.60 21.08 -9.80
C ASN A 94 -40.14 22.52 -9.87
N ARG A 95 -39.22 23.49 -9.99
CA ARG A 95 -39.29 24.63 -10.94
C ARG A 95 -37.90 25.27 -11.14
N PRO A 96 -37.56 25.78 -12.34
CA PRO A 96 -36.22 26.30 -12.61
C PRO A 96 -36.16 27.78 -12.25
N ASP A 97 -35.20 28.16 -11.42
CA ASP A 97 -34.87 29.57 -11.23
C ASP A 97 -33.36 29.79 -11.35
N ASN A 98 -33.07 30.90 -12.00
CA ASN A 98 -31.80 31.33 -12.56
C ASN A 98 -30.99 32.09 -11.49
N GLY A 99 -29.72 31.75 -11.31
CA GLY A 99 -28.76 32.61 -10.60
C GLY A 99 -27.78 31.87 -9.69
N SER A 100 -26.48 32.09 -9.96
CA SER A 100 -25.31 31.80 -9.11
C SER A 100 -25.14 30.35 -8.64
N SER A 101 -24.25 29.63 -9.30
CA SER A 101 -23.66 28.38 -8.82
C SER A 101 -22.82 28.61 -7.57
N GLN A 102 -23.46 28.73 -6.41
CA GLN A 102 -22.85 28.35 -5.14
C GLN A 102 -22.94 26.83 -5.06
N SER A 103 -21.80 26.16 -5.24
CA SER A 103 -21.66 24.75 -5.00
C SER A 103 -22.03 24.46 -3.54
N SER A 104 -23.22 23.91 -3.32
CA SER A 104 -23.55 23.25 -2.08
C SER A 104 -22.58 22.08 -1.94
N THR A 105 -21.53 22.27 -1.16
CA THR A 105 -20.65 21.20 -0.69
C THR A 105 -21.54 20.21 0.04
N GLY A 106 -21.95 19.15 -0.66
CA GLY A 106 -22.49 17.98 0.00
C GLY A 106 -21.43 17.55 1.01
N SER A 107 -21.82 17.42 2.27
CA SER A 107 -20.97 16.88 3.32
C SER A 107 -20.58 15.46 2.91
N SER A 108 -19.44 15.35 2.24
CA SER A 108 -18.76 14.08 1.99
C SER A 108 -18.16 13.66 3.31
N LEU A 109 -18.61 12.52 3.85
CA LEU A 109 -18.06 11.92 5.08
C LEU A 109 -16.62 11.38 4.87
N ILE A 110 -16.19 11.37 3.62
CA ILE A 110 -14.85 11.03 3.17
C ILE A 110 -14.14 12.36 2.93
N ALA A 111 -13.24 12.72 3.83
CA ALA A 111 -12.28 13.77 3.58
C ALA A 111 -11.05 13.13 2.91
N HIS A 112 -10.45 13.85 1.98
CA HIS A 112 -9.22 13.45 1.32
C HIS A 112 -8.11 14.32 1.89
N SER A 113 -7.07 13.72 2.45
CA SER A 113 -5.89 14.48 2.85
C SER A 113 -5.21 15.02 1.59
N GLU A 114 -4.83 16.30 1.63
CA GLU A 114 -4.20 16.98 0.48
C GLU A 114 -2.79 16.43 0.18
N THR A 115 -2.16 15.79 1.17
CA THR A 115 -0.84 15.12 1.07
C THR A 115 -0.89 13.73 1.73
N PRO A 116 -1.26 12.67 1.00
CA PRO A 116 -1.49 11.33 1.55
C PRO A 116 -0.21 10.58 1.96
N ILE A 117 0.92 10.96 1.37
CA ILE A 117 2.23 10.32 1.58
C ILE A 117 3.25 11.42 1.88
N GLN A 118 4.03 11.21 2.93
CA GLN A 118 5.03 12.16 3.41
C GLN A 118 6.25 11.43 3.96
N TRP A 119 7.39 12.11 4.04
CA TRP A 119 8.54 11.62 4.79
C TRP A 119 8.33 11.90 6.28
N LYS A 120 8.43 10.86 7.11
CA LYS A 120 8.31 11.00 8.56
C LYS A 120 9.17 9.97 9.28
N LYS A 121 9.77 10.37 10.39
CA LYS A 121 10.47 9.44 11.28
C LYS A 121 9.47 8.66 12.12
N PRO A 122 9.67 7.35 12.33
CA PRO A 122 8.83 6.60 13.26
C PRO A 122 8.99 7.15 14.70
N PRO A 123 7.98 6.98 15.56
CA PRO A 123 8.13 7.30 16.98
C PRO A 123 9.28 6.49 17.59
N GLY A 124 10.05 7.10 18.50
CA GLY A 124 11.23 6.48 19.10
C GLY A 124 12.48 6.44 18.21
N ALA A 125 12.37 6.83 16.94
CA ALA A 125 13.52 6.86 16.03
C ALA A 125 14.62 7.76 16.57
N ALA A 126 15.86 7.28 16.50
CA ALA A 126 16.99 8.09 16.88
C ALA A 126 17.14 9.29 15.92
N GLY A 127 17.62 10.43 16.41
CA GLY A 127 17.69 11.65 15.60
C GLY A 127 18.51 11.53 14.31
N TYR A 128 19.42 10.55 14.23
CA TYR A 128 20.27 10.25 13.08
C TYR A 128 19.67 9.24 12.09
N GLU A 129 18.52 8.64 12.40
CA GLU A 129 17.85 7.72 11.47
C GLU A 129 17.14 8.51 10.36
N ASP A 130 17.23 8.00 9.14
CA ASP A 130 16.58 8.60 7.98
C ASP A 130 15.06 8.44 8.07
N PRO A 131 14.28 9.43 7.60
CA PRO A 131 12.84 9.31 7.60
C PRO A 131 12.37 8.24 6.63
N MET A 132 11.18 7.72 6.89
CA MET A 132 10.57 6.67 6.08
C MET A 132 9.34 7.23 5.37
N LEU A 133 8.94 6.57 4.28
CA LEU A 133 7.67 6.92 3.63
C LEU A 133 6.52 6.56 4.55
N TYR A 134 5.84 7.58 5.01
CA TYR A 134 4.72 7.51 5.93
C TYR A 134 3.42 7.80 5.21
N PHE A 135 2.41 7.00 5.53
CA PHE A 135 1.06 7.17 5.03
C PHE A 135 0.05 6.60 6.03
N THR A 136 -1.18 7.10 5.97
CA THR A 136 -2.24 6.70 6.88
C THR A 136 -3.41 6.11 6.11
N MET A 137 -4.02 5.06 6.66
CA MET A 137 -5.23 4.44 6.13
C MET A 137 -6.37 4.47 7.15
N ALA A 138 -7.59 4.64 6.66
CA ALA A 138 -8.81 4.57 7.48
C ALA A 138 -9.19 3.13 7.85
N GLU A 139 -8.85 2.16 6.99
CA GLU A 139 -9.12 0.74 7.24
C GLU A 139 -7.81 -0.05 7.23
N ILE A 140 -7.76 -1.07 8.09
CA ILE A 140 -6.62 -1.97 8.21
C ILE A 140 -6.65 -2.96 7.04
N PRO A 141 -5.59 -3.05 6.24
CA PRO A 141 -5.48 -4.11 5.26
C PRO A 141 -5.52 -5.48 5.93
N PRO A 142 -6.20 -6.49 5.34
CA PRO A 142 -6.29 -7.84 5.91
C PRO A 142 -4.94 -8.52 6.21
N LEU A 143 -3.85 -8.01 5.64
CA LEU A 143 -2.49 -8.50 5.84
C LEU A 143 -1.84 -8.01 7.14
N LEU A 144 -2.35 -6.96 7.78
CA LEU A 144 -1.82 -6.49 9.06
C LEU A 144 -2.41 -7.33 10.20
N VAL A 145 -1.61 -8.26 10.70
CA VAL A 145 -1.98 -9.21 11.77
C VAL A 145 -1.55 -8.63 13.12
N GLY A 146 -2.39 -8.74 14.15
CA GLY A 146 -2.07 -8.27 15.51
C GLY A 146 -3.18 -7.48 16.22
N LEU A 147 -4.37 -7.39 15.61
CA LEU A 147 -5.49 -6.59 16.11
C LEU A 147 -6.58 -7.42 16.79
N ASP A 148 -6.20 -8.33 17.69
CA ASP A 148 -7.18 -9.16 18.40
C ASP A 148 -8.15 -8.34 19.29
N ASP A 149 -7.90 -7.05 19.55
CA ASP A 149 -8.74 -6.26 20.48
C ASP A 149 -8.87 -4.74 20.21
N VAL A 150 -8.41 -4.20 19.07
CA VAL A 150 -8.47 -2.74 18.82
C VAL A 150 -9.35 -2.41 17.62
N PRO A 151 -10.45 -1.64 17.79
CA PRO A 151 -11.16 -1.05 16.67
C PRO A 151 -10.28 0.05 16.08
N ALA A 152 -9.41 -0.28 15.12
CA ALA A 152 -8.60 0.74 14.48
C ALA A 152 -9.42 1.48 13.43
N THR A 153 -9.81 2.70 13.76
CA THR A 153 -10.46 3.65 12.85
C THR A 153 -9.44 4.37 11.95
N LYS A 154 -8.15 4.32 12.33
CA LYS A 154 -7.04 4.95 11.60
C LYS A 154 -5.72 4.26 11.99
N VAL A 155 -4.94 3.85 11.00
CA VAL A 155 -3.62 3.22 11.20
C VAL A 155 -2.55 4.01 10.48
N ASP A 156 -1.47 4.26 11.21
CA ASP A 156 -0.28 4.94 10.75
C ASP A 156 0.74 3.90 10.27
N LEU A 157 1.25 4.05 9.05
CA LEU A 157 2.16 3.09 8.42
C LEU A 157 3.42 3.77 7.93
N TYR A 158 4.52 3.04 8.04
CA TYR A 158 5.85 3.42 7.57
C TYR A 158 6.40 2.30 6.70
N LEU A 159 6.87 2.64 5.50
CA LEU A 159 7.50 1.70 4.59
C LEU A 159 8.95 1.45 5.04
N HIS A 160 9.24 0.23 5.48
CA HIS A 160 10.57 -0.18 5.94
C HIS A 160 11.19 -1.17 4.97
N PHE A 161 12.38 -0.83 4.46
CA PHE A 161 13.17 -1.69 3.61
C PHE A 161 14.52 -1.99 4.26
N ASP A 162 14.86 -3.27 4.33
CA ASP A 162 16.16 -3.76 4.76
C ASP A 162 16.69 -4.74 3.68
N PRO A 163 17.93 -4.60 3.20
CA PRO A 163 18.47 -5.49 2.16
C PRO A 163 18.57 -6.98 2.57
N ASP A 164 18.72 -7.26 3.86
CA ASP A 164 18.85 -8.62 4.41
C ASP A 164 17.48 -9.25 4.74
N GLU A 165 16.51 -8.44 5.16
CA GLU A 165 15.17 -8.91 5.57
C GLU A 165 14.06 -8.67 4.54
N GLY A 166 14.28 -7.76 3.60
CA GLY A 166 13.35 -7.35 2.55
C GLY A 166 12.41 -6.21 2.96
N LEU A 167 11.23 -6.18 2.32
CA LEU A 167 10.24 -5.12 2.51
C LEU A 167 9.24 -5.46 3.61
N SER A 168 9.00 -4.51 4.50
CA SER A 168 8.05 -4.60 5.62
C SER A 168 7.30 -3.29 5.82
N LEU A 169 6.14 -3.36 6.47
CA LEU A 169 5.41 -2.20 6.97
C LEU A 169 5.53 -2.16 8.49
N LEU A 170 6.01 -1.04 9.02
CA LEU A 170 5.89 -0.72 10.44
C LEU A 170 4.60 0.06 10.64
N TRP A 171 3.81 -0.29 11.64
CA TRP A 171 2.51 0.36 11.84
C TRP A 171 2.07 0.37 13.29
N HIS A 172 1.20 1.31 13.60
CA HIS A 172 0.51 1.37 14.89
C HIS A 172 -0.90 1.96 14.70
N SER A 173 -1.81 1.62 15.60
CA SER A 173 -3.14 2.24 15.63
C SER A 173 -3.06 3.62 16.27
N ASN A 174 -3.86 4.58 15.80
CA ASN A 174 -3.97 5.88 16.44
C ASN A 174 -4.58 5.81 17.85
N LEU A 175 -5.32 4.74 18.15
CA LEU A 175 -5.95 4.51 19.46
C LEU A 175 -5.05 3.75 20.45
N GLN A 176 -3.83 3.37 20.04
CA GLN A 176 -2.88 2.72 20.92
C GLN A 176 -2.24 3.77 21.85
N GLU A 177 -2.17 3.48 23.16
CA GLU A 177 -1.48 4.36 24.12
C GLU A 177 0.01 4.50 23.75
N GLU A 178 0.55 5.69 24.03
CA GLU A 178 1.83 6.26 23.59
C GLU A 178 2.87 5.24 23.09
N VAL A 179 3.07 5.23 21.76
CA VAL A 179 4.21 4.57 21.12
C VAL A 179 5.44 5.43 21.42
N GLU A 180 6.23 5.04 22.41
CA GLU A 180 7.41 5.80 22.85
C GLU A 180 8.66 5.36 22.07
N ASP A 181 8.77 4.06 21.78
CA ASP A 181 9.92 3.44 21.15
C ASP A 181 9.57 2.78 19.79
N THR A 182 10.57 2.61 18.93
CA THR A 182 10.42 1.90 17.65
C THR A 182 10.06 0.42 17.83
N ASP A 183 10.42 -0.18 18.97
CA ASP A 183 10.08 -1.57 19.32
C ASP A 183 8.58 -1.77 19.61
N ASP A 184 7.84 -0.69 19.92
CA ASP A 184 6.39 -0.74 20.14
C ASP A 184 5.60 -0.79 18.82
N LEU A 185 6.26 -0.50 17.70
CA LEU A 185 5.66 -0.57 16.37
C LEU A 185 5.45 -2.03 15.96
N GLN A 186 4.25 -2.31 15.46
CA GLN A 186 3.98 -3.60 14.85
C GLN A 186 4.68 -3.69 13.51
N ARG A 187 5.34 -4.82 13.25
CA ARG A 187 6.01 -5.08 11.98
C ARG A 187 5.30 -6.17 11.21
N THR A 188 4.90 -5.86 9.98
CA THR A 188 4.35 -6.84 9.05
C THR A 188 5.30 -7.01 7.87
N PRO A 189 5.96 -8.18 7.72
CA PRO A 189 6.77 -8.46 6.55
C PRO A 189 5.88 -8.59 5.31
N ILE A 190 6.18 -7.82 4.26
CA ILE A 190 5.42 -7.80 3.00
C ILE A 190 6.07 -8.74 1.99
N SER A 191 7.39 -8.64 1.83
CA SER A 191 8.11 -9.47 0.87
C SER A 191 9.59 -9.59 1.23
N PRO A 192 10.09 -10.80 1.56
CA PRO A 192 11.52 -11.04 1.73
C PRO A 192 12.28 -11.04 0.40
N LEU A 193 11.57 -11.04 -0.74
CA LEU A 193 12.17 -11.12 -2.07
C LEU A 193 12.57 -9.75 -2.62
N VAL A 194 12.17 -8.65 -1.99
CA VAL A 194 12.62 -7.31 -2.39
C VAL A 194 14.06 -7.16 -1.96
N SER A 195 14.97 -7.03 -2.93
CA SER A 195 16.41 -6.90 -2.69
C SER A 195 16.90 -5.47 -2.85
N GLU A 196 16.16 -4.61 -3.56
CA GLU A 196 16.46 -3.18 -3.68
C GLU A 196 15.18 -2.36 -3.75
N LEU A 197 15.24 -1.17 -3.15
CA LEU A 197 14.24 -0.11 -3.25
C LEU A 197 14.94 1.12 -3.82
N ARG A 198 14.48 1.61 -4.98
CA ARG A 198 15.03 2.83 -5.61
C ARG A 198 13.98 3.93 -5.66
N TYR A 199 14.44 5.16 -5.51
CA TYR A 199 13.62 6.36 -5.56
C TYR A 199 13.81 7.07 -6.89
N LEU A 200 12.70 7.36 -7.59
CA LEU A 200 12.76 8.00 -8.90
C LEU A 200 12.31 9.46 -8.80
N TYR A 201 13.24 10.34 -9.16
CA TYR A 201 13.05 11.79 -9.19
C TYR A 201 13.14 12.32 -10.62
N TRP A 202 12.44 13.41 -10.88
CA TRP A 202 12.54 14.11 -12.16
C TRP A 202 13.64 15.17 -12.05
N ASP A 203 14.69 15.02 -12.85
CA ASP A 203 15.74 16.02 -12.97
C ASP A 203 15.32 17.07 -14.00
N GLU A 204 15.03 18.28 -13.52
CA GLU A 204 14.62 19.41 -14.35
C GLU A 204 15.76 19.94 -15.24
N THR A 205 17.02 19.75 -14.85
CA THR A 205 18.18 20.25 -15.59
C THR A 205 18.38 19.46 -16.88
N PHE A 206 18.19 18.15 -16.81
CA PHE A 206 18.44 17.23 -17.93
C PHE A 206 17.15 16.61 -18.50
N GLU A 207 15.98 16.99 -17.98
CA GLU A 207 14.66 16.48 -18.37
C GLU A 207 14.61 14.94 -18.43
N LYS A 208 15.16 14.29 -17.41
CA LYS A 208 15.28 12.83 -17.33
C LYS A 208 14.88 12.32 -15.94
N TRP A 209 14.49 11.06 -15.89
CA TRP A 209 14.32 10.36 -14.61
C TRP A 209 15.70 9.95 -14.07
N GLU A 210 15.97 10.28 -12.82
CA GLU A 210 17.13 9.79 -12.07
C GLU A 210 16.68 8.78 -11.00
N GLU A 211 17.44 7.70 -10.87
CA GLU A 211 17.20 6.65 -9.88
C GLU A 211 18.22 6.82 -8.75
N GLU A 212 17.73 6.99 -7.54
CA GLU A 212 18.54 7.15 -6.33
C GLU A 212 18.32 5.98 -5.37
N ASP A 213 19.37 5.66 -4.61
CA ASP A 213 19.34 4.64 -3.54
C ASP A 213 18.79 5.19 -2.23
N GLU A 214 18.91 6.50 -2.03
CA GLU A 214 18.53 7.20 -0.81
C GLU A 214 17.52 8.32 -1.12
N PRO A 215 16.72 8.75 -0.13
CA PRO A 215 15.86 9.93 -0.28
C PRO A 215 16.69 11.17 -0.62
N LEU A 216 16.21 12.01 -1.53
CA LEU A 216 16.87 13.29 -1.81
C LEU A 216 16.46 14.33 -0.78
N ASP A 217 17.42 15.15 -0.36
CA ASP A 217 17.17 16.32 0.48
C ASP A 217 16.16 17.26 -0.22
N GLY A 218 15.22 17.78 0.55
CA GLY A 218 14.24 18.74 0.05
C GLY A 218 14.83 20.14 -0.12
N GLU A 219 14.16 20.97 -0.90
CA GLU A 219 14.47 22.39 -0.99
C GLU A 219 13.64 23.18 0.02
N GLY A 220 14.29 23.97 0.88
CA GLY A 220 13.61 24.95 1.74
C GLY A 220 13.20 24.44 3.12
N GLU A 221 11.89 24.41 3.40
CA GLU A 221 11.32 23.95 4.69
C GLU A 221 11.01 22.45 4.73
N GLU A 222 11.04 21.78 3.57
CA GLU A 222 10.91 20.33 3.49
C GLU A 222 12.28 19.68 3.66
N ASP A 223 12.40 18.76 4.63
CA ASP A 223 13.66 18.06 4.88
C ASP A 223 14.02 17.12 3.70
N PHE A 224 13.03 16.52 3.04
CA PHE A 224 13.22 15.53 1.97
C PHE A 224 12.20 15.68 0.85
N GLN A 225 12.67 15.57 -0.40
CA GLN A 225 11.82 15.60 -1.58
C GLN A 225 11.06 14.28 -1.74
N LEU A 226 9.77 14.34 -2.08
CA LEU A 226 8.99 13.14 -2.37
C LEU A 226 9.32 12.57 -3.76
N PRO A 227 9.64 11.28 -3.87
CA PRO A 227 9.83 10.63 -5.15
C PRO A 227 8.51 10.50 -5.89
N ARG A 228 8.53 10.51 -7.21
CA ARG A 228 7.30 10.29 -8.00
C ARG A 228 6.99 8.81 -8.15
N PHE A 229 8.05 8.01 -8.23
CA PHE A 229 7.93 6.57 -8.32
C PHE A 229 8.89 5.87 -7.38
N LEU A 230 8.46 4.72 -6.88
CA LEU A 230 9.33 3.75 -6.23
C LEU A 230 9.55 2.60 -7.18
N LYS A 231 10.79 2.15 -7.30
CA LYS A 231 11.12 0.94 -8.05
C LYS A 231 11.55 -0.12 -7.07
N LEU A 232 10.74 -1.18 -7.00
CA LEU A 232 11.03 -2.38 -6.24
C LEU A 232 11.75 -3.37 -7.15
N VAL A 233 12.91 -3.86 -6.71
CA VAL A 233 13.64 -4.94 -7.37
C VAL A 233 13.47 -6.20 -6.53
N PHE A 234 12.97 -7.25 -7.16
CA PHE A 234 12.74 -8.55 -6.56
C PHE A 234 13.74 -9.55 -7.12
N THR A 235 14.36 -10.33 -6.24
CA THR A 235 15.31 -11.36 -6.61
C THR A 235 14.89 -12.68 -6.00
N TYR A 236 14.78 -13.72 -6.82
CA TYR A 236 14.48 -15.08 -6.39
C TYR A 236 15.25 -16.09 -7.23
N GLN A 237 16.08 -16.91 -6.57
CA GLN A 237 17.00 -17.85 -7.22
C GLN A 237 17.94 -17.13 -8.22
N GLU A 238 17.78 -17.35 -9.53
CA GLU A 238 18.56 -16.72 -10.60
C GLU A 238 17.75 -15.69 -11.40
N GLU A 239 16.52 -15.39 -10.98
CA GLU A 239 15.62 -14.47 -11.66
C GLU A 239 15.48 -13.14 -10.89
N THR A 240 15.54 -12.03 -11.64
CA THR A 240 15.34 -10.69 -11.10
C THR A 240 14.22 -9.98 -11.86
N LYS A 241 13.30 -9.36 -11.12
CA LYS A 241 12.20 -8.57 -11.68
C LYS A 241 12.13 -7.21 -11.01
N SER A 242 11.70 -6.20 -11.75
CA SER A 242 11.40 -4.89 -11.17
C SER A 242 9.97 -4.48 -11.43
N ARG A 243 9.42 -3.69 -10.50
CA ARG A 243 8.09 -3.08 -10.59
C ARG A 243 8.19 -1.64 -10.14
N LEU A 244 7.45 -0.78 -10.83
CA LEU A 244 7.40 0.64 -10.58
C LEU A 244 6.03 0.99 -9.98
N LEU A 245 6.07 1.63 -8.81
CA LEU A 245 4.93 2.10 -8.03
C LEU A 245 4.84 3.61 -8.15
N THR A 246 3.66 4.13 -8.42
CA THR A 246 3.42 5.57 -8.46
C THR A 246 2.97 6.05 -7.11
N LEU A 247 3.60 7.10 -6.60
CA LEU A 247 3.13 7.78 -5.40
C LEU A 247 2.10 8.86 -5.79
N PRO A 248 0.94 8.93 -5.12
CA PRO A 248 -0.01 10.02 -5.29
C PRO A 248 0.53 11.31 -4.63
N VAL A 249 1.54 11.91 -5.24
CA VAL A 249 1.97 13.26 -4.90
C VAL A 249 1.04 14.28 -5.56
N PRO A 250 0.53 15.29 -4.84
CA PRO A 250 -0.13 16.41 -5.48
C PRO A 250 0.87 17.04 -6.44
N MET A 251 0.49 17.19 -7.71
CA MET A 251 1.29 17.94 -8.66
C MET A 251 1.29 19.38 -8.18
N ASP A 252 2.38 19.83 -7.54
CA ASP A 252 2.63 21.26 -7.54
C ASP A 252 2.80 21.63 -9.01
N SER A 253 2.01 22.60 -9.45
CA SER A 253 1.80 22.87 -10.86
C SER A 253 3.14 23.08 -11.53
N ALA A 254 3.57 22.11 -12.35
CA ALA A 254 4.56 22.37 -13.38
C ALA A 254 3.98 23.51 -14.22
N LEU A 255 4.44 24.72 -13.95
CA LEU A 255 4.10 25.91 -14.69
C LEU A 255 4.59 25.66 -16.11
N LEU A 256 3.69 25.17 -16.97
CA LEU A 256 3.85 25.20 -18.40
C LEU A 256 3.92 26.67 -18.79
N PHE A 257 5.14 27.21 -18.86
CA PHE A 257 5.45 28.49 -19.48
C PHE A 257 5.61 28.31 -21.01
#